data_AF-A0A553JNW9-F1
#
_entry.id   AF-A0A553JNW9-F1
#
_cell.length_a   1.000
_cell.length_b   1.000
_cell.length_c   1.000
_cell.angle_alpha   90.00
_cell.angle_beta   90.00
_cell.angle_gamma   90.00
#
_symmetry.space_group_name_H-M   'P 1'
#
loop_
_entity.id
_entity.type
_entity.pdbx_description
1 polymer ?
#
loop_
_entity_poly.entity_id
_entity_poly.type
_entity_poly.pdbx_seq_one_letter_code
_entity_poly.pdbx_strand_id
1 'polypeptide(L)'
;MKVSPEFFPLTEIATRFVDQLAQCRRLNLRVHEASEHHVLIELPYAHELIGYPDTGVIHGGVITTLMDTASGSAVVCSIFEKYQALEISPTLDLRVDYMKPADPNKPVYGFAECYRISSSIAFTRGIAYQDSIDDPIAHAVGSFMRISPEMIGDEFPQILLGKGPATHFAAPDKEKVENSVPEPIISTSSQIDVKEIVKQATELNDFSHLLAQVPYTNFIGMAVERFGDELVFKLPAKNDNIGNPILPAIHGGVIAGFMEMSAIVQLMVFMHTTKVPKVVDFSIDYLRAGYHKDSFAECKITRQGRRVANVSINCWQTNRKKLIATARAHFLID
;
A
#
# COMPACT_ATOMS: atom_id res chain seq x y z
N MET A 1 -0.94 -21.57 -14.79
CA MET A 1 -1.60 -22.88 -14.51
C MET A 1 -3.07 -22.55 -14.23
N LYS A 2 -4.05 -23.24 -14.84
CA LYS A 2 -5.46 -23.01 -14.45
C LYS A 2 -5.64 -23.60 -13.05
N VAL A 3 -5.94 -22.74 -12.08
CA VAL A 3 -6.26 -23.12 -10.70
C VAL A 3 -7.46 -24.04 -10.76
N SER A 4 -7.33 -25.28 -10.26
CA SER A 4 -8.47 -26.20 -10.21
C SER A 4 -9.38 -25.77 -9.05
N PRO A 5 -10.67 -25.47 -9.30
CA PRO A 5 -11.60 -25.05 -8.25
C PRO A 5 -11.74 -26.07 -7.11
N GLU A 6 -11.42 -27.34 -7.35
CA GLU A 6 -11.46 -28.41 -6.35
C GLU A 6 -10.47 -28.20 -5.20
N PHE A 7 -9.34 -27.52 -5.44
CA PHE A 7 -8.30 -27.32 -4.41
C PHE A 7 -8.42 -25.98 -3.69
N PHE A 8 -9.07 -24.98 -4.31
CA PHE A 8 -9.17 -23.62 -3.79
C PHE A 8 -10.58 -23.04 -3.98
N PRO A 9 -11.57 -23.51 -3.19
CA PRO A 9 -12.98 -23.25 -3.41
C PRO A 9 -13.37 -21.78 -3.23
N LEU A 10 -12.55 -20.99 -2.51
CA LEU A 10 -12.85 -19.59 -2.19
C LEU A 10 -12.19 -18.60 -3.17
N THR A 11 -11.47 -19.09 -4.19
CA THR A 11 -10.74 -18.26 -5.16
C THR A 11 -11.63 -17.22 -5.83
N GLU A 12 -12.87 -17.57 -6.20
CA GLU A 12 -13.80 -16.62 -6.81
C GLU A 12 -14.26 -15.52 -5.84
N ILE A 13 -14.49 -15.85 -4.57
CA ILE A 13 -14.90 -14.87 -3.55
C ILE A 13 -13.76 -13.88 -3.30
N ALA A 14 -12.55 -14.40 -3.11
CA ALA A 14 -11.36 -13.57 -2.96
C ALA A 14 -11.11 -12.69 -4.20
N THR A 15 -11.28 -13.24 -5.41
CA THR A 15 -11.13 -12.48 -6.66
C THR A 15 -12.13 -11.34 -6.72
N ARG A 16 -13.42 -11.59 -6.46
CA ARG A 16 -14.45 -10.55 -6.44
C ARG A 16 -14.17 -9.49 -5.39
N PHE A 17 -13.66 -9.86 -4.22
CA PHE A 17 -13.26 -8.92 -3.18
C PHE A 17 -12.14 -7.99 -3.66
N VAL A 18 -11.05 -8.56 -4.19
CA VAL A 18 -9.92 -7.78 -4.74
C VAL A 18 -10.38 -6.88 -5.89
N ASP A 19 -11.25 -7.38 -6.76
CA ASP A 19 -11.79 -6.62 -7.90
C ASP A 19 -12.73 -5.48 -7.50
N GLN A 20 -13.23 -5.43 -6.25
CA GLN A 20 -13.96 -4.27 -5.76
C GLN A 20 -13.05 -3.09 -5.38
N LEU A 21 -11.78 -3.36 -5.04
CA LEU A 21 -10.85 -2.36 -4.54
C LEU A 21 -10.18 -1.63 -5.72
N ALA A 22 -10.39 -0.30 -5.84
CA ALA A 22 -9.88 0.45 -7.00
C ALA A 22 -8.36 0.40 -7.10
N GLN A 23 -7.68 0.50 -5.95
CA GLN A 23 -6.23 0.36 -5.86
C GLN A 23 -5.75 -1.01 -6.38
N CYS A 24 -6.43 -2.10 -6.03
CA CYS A 24 -6.02 -3.45 -6.45
C CYS A 24 -6.16 -3.64 -7.96
N ARG A 25 -7.23 -3.09 -8.57
CA ARG A 25 -7.40 -3.07 -10.02
C ARG A 25 -6.28 -2.28 -10.71
N ARG A 26 -5.90 -1.13 -10.13
CA ARG A 26 -4.80 -0.31 -10.64
C ARG A 26 -3.45 -1.02 -10.56
N LEU A 27 -3.22 -1.76 -9.48
CA LEU A 27 -2.03 -2.62 -9.30
C LEU A 27 -2.09 -3.92 -10.13
N ASN A 28 -3.22 -4.21 -10.77
CA ASN A 28 -3.46 -5.45 -11.51
C ASN A 28 -3.20 -6.71 -10.67
N LEU A 29 -3.60 -6.67 -9.39
CA LEU A 29 -3.45 -7.80 -8.47
C LEU A 29 -4.27 -9.00 -8.99
N ARG A 30 -3.69 -10.20 -8.89
CA ARG A 30 -4.34 -11.43 -9.35
C ARG A 30 -4.40 -12.44 -8.23
N VAL A 31 -5.60 -12.88 -7.86
CA VAL A 31 -5.76 -13.97 -6.91
C VAL A 31 -5.48 -15.29 -7.64
N HIS A 32 -4.53 -16.07 -7.12
CA HIS A 32 -4.23 -17.41 -7.62
C HIS A 32 -4.92 -18.48 -6.80
N GLU A 33 -4.91 -18.35 -5.48
CA GLU A 33 -5.42 -19.38 -4.59
C GLU A 33 -6.18 -18.71 -3.45
N ALA A 34 -7.34 -19.24 -3.09
CA ALA A 34 -7.97 -18.93 -1.82
C ALA A 34 -8.72 -20.14 -1.25
N SER A 35 -8.49 -20.38 0.03
CA SER A 35 -9.15 -21.37 0.87
C SER A 35 -9.40 -20.76 2.26
N GLU A 36 -9.93 -21.56 3.16
CA GLU A 36 -10.05 -21.24 4.58
C GLU A 36 -8.70 -21.20 5.32
N HIS A 37 -7.64 -21.71 4.69
CA HIS A 37 -6.30 -21.75 5.28
C HIS A 37 -5.43 -20.58 4.82
N HIS A 38 -5.46 -20.26 3.52
CA HIS A 38 -4.62 -19.21 2.95
C HIS A 38 -5.22 -18.53 1.72
N VAL A 39 -4.62 -17.39 1.39
CA VAL A 39 -4.79 -16.70 0.10
C VAL A 39 -3.43 -16.42 -0.51
N LEU A 40 -3.31 -16.64 -1.82
CA LEU A 40 -2.15 -16.30 -2.64
C LEU A 40 -2.54 -15.25 -3.69
N ILE A 41 -1.88 -14.09 -3.65
CA ILE A 41 -2.08 -12.99 -4.60
C ILE A 41 -0.76 -12.69 -5.32
N GLU A 42 -0.81 -12.51 -6.64
CA GLU A 42 0.29 -11.98 -7.44
C GLU A 42 0.14 -10.47 -7.63
N LEU A 43 1.22 -9.76 -7.34
CA LEU A 43 1.49 -8.40 -7.79
C LEU A 43 2.40 -8.47 -9.03
N PRO A 44 1.91 -8.15 -10.23
CA PRO A 44 2.77 -8.06 -11.40
C PRO A 44 3.74 -6.88 -11.28
N TYR A 45 4.93 -7.04 -11.84
CA TYR A 45 5.88 -5.93 -11.94
C TYR A 45 5.38 -4.87 -12.92
N ALA A 46 5.47 -3.60 -12.51
CA ALA A 46 5.20 -2.47 -13.39
C ALA A 46 6.10 -1.28 -13.02
N HIS A 47 6.55 -0.53 -14.04
CA HIS A 47 7.51 0.55 -13.87
C HIS A 47 6.99 1.68 -12.97
N GLU A 48 5.69 1.96 -13.03
CA GLU A 48 5.00 2.93 -12.15
C GLU A 48 5.03 2.58 -10.65
N LEU A 49 5.41 1.35 -10.30
CA LEU A 49 5.48 0.88 -8.91
C LEU A 49 6.89 1.01 -8.31
N ILE A 50 7.86 1.45 -9.10
CA ILE A 50 9.25 1.61 -8.68
C ILE A 50 9.35 2.72 -7.63
N GLY A 51 9.94 2.37 -6.48
CA GLY A 51 10.30 3.31 -5.42
C GLY A 51 11.74 3.79 -5.50
N TYR A 52 12.61 3.02 -6.13
CA TYR A 52 14.06 3.26 -6.21
C TYR A 52 14.52 3.27 -7.68
N PRO A 53 14.42 4.41 -8.38
CA PRO A 53 14.65 4.51 -9.83
C PRO A 53 15.98 3.91 -10.30
N ASP A 54 17.07 4.11 -9.57
CA ASP A 54 18.40 3.60 -9.92
C ASP A 54 18.48 2.07 -10.01
N THR A 55 17.63 1.39 -9.24
CA THR A 55 17.68 -0.06 -9.07
C THR A 55 16.51 -0.79 -9.72
N GLY A 56 15.44 -0.07 -10.05
CA GLY A 56 14.17 -0.67 -10.51
C GLY A 56 13.41 -1.41 -9.41
N VAL A 57 13.80 -1.29 -8.15
CA VAL A 57 13.12 -1.95 -7.03
C VAL A 57 11.76 -1.29 -6.76
N ILE A 58 10.72 -2.12 -6.64
CA ILE A 58 9.37 -1.66 -6.28
C ILE A 58 9.33 -1.05 -4.88
N HIS A 59 8.48 -0.04 -4.69
CA HIS A 59 8.38 0.65 -3.41
C HIS A 59 7.79 -0.26 -2.32
N GLY A 60 8.29 -0.15 -1.08
CA GLY A 60 7.80 -0.95 0.06
C GLY A 60 6.31 -0.77 0.31
N GLY A 61 5.78 0.44 0.17
CA GLY A 61 4.33 0.70 0.21
C GLY A 61 3.47 -0.15 -0.75
N VAL A 62 4.03 -0.60 -1.89
CA VAL A 62 3.35 -1.53 -2.80
C VAL A 62 3.31 -2.94 -2.21
N ILE A 63 4.41 -3.38 -1.59
CA ILE A 63 4.47 -4.63 -0.80
C ILE A 63 3.48 -4.58 0.36
N THR A 64 3.43 -3.46 1.09
CA THR A 64 2.47 -3.26 2.18
C THR A 64 1.03 -3.33 1.67
N THR A 65 0.74 -2.77 0.50
CA THR A 65 -0.58 -2.89 -0.13
C THR A 65 -0.90 -4.35 -0.51
N LEU A 66 0.04 -5.08 -1.10
CA LEU A 66 -0.13 -6.51 -1.40
C LEU A 66 -0.43 -7.31 -0.13
N MET A 67 0.32 -7.08 0.95
CA MET A 67 0.13 -7.79 2.21
C MET A 67 -1.17 -7.41 2.94
N ASP A 68 -1.57 -6.15 2.91
CA ASP A 68 -2.86 -5.66 3.42
C ASP A 68 -4.02 -6.34 2.67
N THR A 69 -3.97 -6.36 1.33
CA THR A 69 -4.99 -7.01 0.49
C THR A 69 -5.03 -8.52 0.71
N ALA A 70 -3.88 -9.21 0.68
CA ALA A 70 -3.83 -10.66 0.89
C ALA A 70 -4.36 -11.06 2.27
N SER A 71 -4.00 -10.30 3.31
CA SER A 71 -4.47 -10.54 4.67
C SER A 71 -5.98 -10.26 4.80
N GLY A 72 -6.48 -9.17 4.22
CA GLY A 72 -7.91 -8.87 4.17
C GLY A 72 -8.72 -9.95 3.44
N SER A 73 -8.21 -10.45 2.30
CA SER A 73 -8.81 -11.57 1.58
C SER A 73 -8.83 -12.85 2.41
N ALA A 74 -7.75 -13.16 3.13
CA ALA A 74 -7.70 -14.33 4.01
C ALA A 74 -8.71 -14.24 5.15
N VAL A 75 -8.92 -13.04 5.71
CA VAL A 75 -9.97 -12.79 6.72
C VAL A 75 -11.36 -13.01 6.14
N VAL A 76 -11.65 -12.46 4.95
CA VAL A 76 -12.94 -12.66 4.27
C VAL A 76 -13.21 -14.14 4.04
N CYS A 77 -12.23 -14.88 3.50
CA CYS A 77 -12.36 -16.32 3.23
C CYS A 77 -12.60 -17.12 4.51
N SER A 78 -11.85 -16.82 5.57
CA SER A 78 -11.93 -17.55 6.83
C SER A 78 -13.22 -17.26 7.61
N ILE A 79 -13.73 -16.02 7.55
CA ILE A 79 -15.05 -15.67 8.12
C ILE A 79 -16.16 -16.35 7.34
N PHE A 80 -16.09 -16.32 6.00
CA PHE A 80 -17.10 -16.94 5.15
C PHE A 80 -17.19 -18.44 5.41
N GLU A 81 -16.07 -19.16 5.43
CA GLU A 81 -16.10 -20.60 5.71
C GLU A 81 -16.69 -20.90 7.10
N LYS A 82 -16.22 -20.18 8.12
CA LYS A 82 -16.58 -20.45 9.52
C LYS A 82 -18.00 -20.06 9.91
N TYR A 83 -18.50 -18.95 9.37
CA TYR A 83 -19.77 -18.34 9.78
C TYR A 83 -20.80 -18.26 8.67
N GLN A 84 -20.44 -18.63 7.43
CA GLN A 84 -21.28 -18.49 6.24
C GLN A 84 -21.81 -17.07 6.07
N ALA A 85 -20.98 -16.10 6.46
CA ALA A 85 -21.28 -14.67 6.49
C ALA A 85 -20.13 -13.88 5.86
N LEU A 86 -20.45 -12.70 5.31
CA LEU A 86 -19.46 -11.77 4.78
C LEU A 86 -19.51 -10.48 5.61
N GLU A 87 -18.42 -10.23 6.32
CA GLU A 87 -18.25 -9.09 7.21
C GLU A 87 -17.27 -8.09 6.59
N ILE A 88 -17.50 -6.78 6.77
CA ILE A 88 -16.43 -5.82 6.50
C ILE A 88 -15.38 -5.97 7.59
N SER A 89 -14.13 -6.13 7.15
CA SER A 89 -13.01 -6.30 8.04
C SER A 89 -11.95 -5.21 7.83
N PRO A 90 -12.13 -3.99 8.37
CA PRO A 90 -11.13 -2.93 8.21
C PRO A 90 -9.83 -3.29 8.94
N THR A 91 -8.70 -2.98 8.33
CA THR A 91 -7.37 -3.13 8.94
C THR A 91 -7.25 -2.21 10.16
N LEU A 92 -6.87 -2.78 11.30
CA LEU A 92 -6.54 -2.04 12.53
C LEU A 92 -5.07 -1.68 12.57
N ASP A 93 -4.22 -2.66 12.31
CA ASP A 93 -2.77 -2.50 12.29
C ASP A 93 -2.14 -3.47 11.28
N LEU A 94 -0.97 -3.07 10.77
CA LEU A 94 -0.15 -3.89 9.91
C LEU A 94 1.32 -3.60 10.19
N ARG A 95 2.10 -4.65 10.37
CA ARG A 95 3.56 -4.60 10.47
C ARG A 95 4.17 -5.39 9.33
N VAL A 96 5.13 -4.79 8.64
CA VAL A 96 5.91 -5.40 7.57
C VAL A 96 7.39 -5.32 7.95
N ASP A 97 8.05 -6.47 8.05
CA ASP A 97 9.49 -6.58 8.27
C ASP A 97 10.16 -6.98 6.94
N TYR A 98 11.06 -6.15 6.41
CA TYR A 98 11.72 -6.36 5.12
C TYR A 98 13.07 -7.07 5.29
N MET A 99 13.24 -8.20 4.59
CA MET A 99 14.44 -9.03 4.64
C MET A 99 15.40 -8.69 3.49
N LYS A 100 14.88 -8.38 2.30
CA LYS A 100 15.63 -8.01 1.10
C LYS A 100 14.75 -7.22 0.12
N PRO A 101 15.33 -6.45 -0.82
CA PRO A 101 14.57 -5.84 -1.91
C PRO A 101 13.98 -6.92 -2.84
N ALA A 102 12.87 -6.58 -3.51
CA ALA A 102 12.36 -7.38 -4.62
C ALA A 102 13.27 -7.25 -5.83
N ASP A 103 13.53 -8.36 -6.52
CA ASP A 103 14.21 -8.36 -7.81
C ASP A 103 13.36 -7.61 -8.85
N PRO A 104 13.96 -6.68 -9.61
CA PRO A 104 13.27 -5.99 -10.69
C PRO A 104 12.79 -6.95 -11.78
N ASN A 105 11.73 -6.55 -12.50
CA ASN A 105 11.15 -7.28 -13.63
C ASN A 105 10.54 -8.65 -13.31
N LYS A 106 10.34 -8.96 -12.02
CA LYS A 106 9.66 -10.18 -11.55
C LYS A 106 8.41 -9.82 -10.75
N PRO A 107 7.32 -10.60 -10.88
CA PRO A 107 6.17 -10.43 -9.99
C PRO A 107 6.54 -10.72 -8.53
N VAL A 108 5.72 -10.25 -7.60
CA VAL A 108 5.80 -10.59 -6.18
C VAL A 108 4.53 -11.31 -5.78
N TYR A 109 4.68 -12.38 -5.02
CA TYR A 109 3.59 -13.19 -4.48
C TYR A 109 3.39 -12.87 -3.00
N GLY A 110 2.16 -12.53 -2.63
CA GLY A 110 1.72 -12.34 -1.26
C GLY A 110 0.92 -13.55 -0.81
N PHE A 111 1.48 -14.34 0.08
CA PHE A 111 0.82 -15.45 0.77
C PHE A 111 0.36 -14.98 2.14
N ALA A 112 -0.91 -15.16 2.49
CA ALA A 112 -1.45 -14.75 3.78
C ALA A 112 -2.42 -15.78 4.38
N GLU A 113 -2.40 -15.90 5.69
CA GLU A 113 -3.24 -16.80 6.48
C GLU A 113 -3.97 -16.02 7.57
N CYS A 114 -5.26 -16.29 7.78
CA CYS A 114 -5.96 -15.86 8.99
C CYS A 114 -5.89 -16.97 10.04
N TYR A 115 -4.89 -16.90 10.91
CA TYR A 115 -4.61 -17.99 11.86
C TYR A 115 -5.51 -17.94 13.12
N ARG A 116 -6.23 -16.84 13.36
CA ARG A 116 -7.12 -16.72 14.51
C ARG A 116 -8.25 -15.73 14.26
N ILE A 117 -9.48 -16.15 14.55
CA ILE A 117 -10.67 -15.30 14.58
C ILE A 117 -11.24 -15.27 15.99
N SER A 118 -11.28 -14.09 16.60
CA SER A 118 -11.99 -13.81 17.87
C SER A 118 -13.37 -13.19 17.61
N SER A 119 -14.10 -12.79 18.66
CA SER A 119 -15.41 -12.15 18.51
C SER A 119 -15.37 -10.81 17.76
N SER A 120 -14.26 -10.07 17.85
CA SER A 120 -14.19 -8.68 17.34
C SER A 120 -12.96 -8.39 16.49
N ILE A 121 -11.98 -9.30 16.48
CA ILE A 121 -10.71 -9.13 15.78
C ILE A 121 -10.32 -10.44 15.09
N ALA A 122 -9.87 -10.37 13.85
CA ALA A 122 -9.18 -11.42 13.13
C ALA A 122 -7.68 -11.12 13.05
N PHE A 123 -6.84 -12.13 13.19
CA PHE A 123 -5.38 -12.00 13.17
C PHE A 123 -4.82 -12.74 11.97
N THR A 124 -3.85 -12.11 11.32
CA THR A 124 -3.25 -12.59 10.09
C THR A 124 -1.74 -12.58 10.16
N ARG A 125 -1.13 -13.45 9.37
CA ARG A 125 0.29 -13.41 9.05
C ARG A 125 0.46 -13.66 7.56
N GLY A 126 1.53 -13.16 6.99
CA GLY A 126 1.82 -13.39 5.59
C GLY A 126 3.28 -13.20 5.22
N ILE A 127 3.59 -13.57 3.99
CA ILE A 127 4.92 -13.59 3.41
C ILE A 127 4.83 -13.03 1.99
N ALA A 128 5.63 -12.01 1.69
CA ALA A 128 5.87 -11.55 0.34
C ALA A 128 7.14 -12.20 -0.20
N TYR A 129 7.08 -12.84 -1.37
CA TYR A 129 8.22 -13.55 -1.97
C TYR A 129 8.17 -13.53 -3.51
N GLN A 130 9.22 -14.02 -4.17
CA GLN A 130 9.26 -14.17 -5.64
C GLN A 130 9.47 -15.63 -6.01
N ASP A 131 10.72 -16.08 -6.04
CA ASP A 131 11.08 -17.42 -6.52
C ASP A 131 10.78 -18.52 -5.48
N SER A 132 10.98 -18.23 -4.18
CA SER A 132 10.73 -19.17 -3.09
C SER A 132 10.21 -18.46 -1.84
N ILE A 133 9.24 -19.08 -1.16
CA ILE A 133 8.70 -18.61 0.12
C ILE A 133 9.74 -18.69 1.27
N ASP A 134 10.74 -19.57 1.13
CA ASP A 134 11.84 -19.73 2.11
C ASP A 134 12.90 -18.61 2.00
N ASP A 135 12.84 -17.79 0.95
CA ASP A 135 13.72 -16.64 0.74
C ASP A 135 12.86 -15.37 0.49
N PRO A 136 12.16 -14.90 1.54
CA PRO A 136 11.12 -13.88 1.41
C PRO A 136 11.70 -12.48 1.20
N ILE A 137 10.92 -11.62 0.53
CA ILE A 137 11.12 -10.17 0.52
C ILE A 137 10.75 -9.60 1.88
N ALA A 138 9.59 -9.98 2.41
CA ALA A 138 9.07 -9.44 3.66
C ALA A 138 8.15 -10.42 4.38
N HIS A 139 8.08 -10.29 5.70
CA HIS A 139 7.03 -10.88 6.53
C HIS A 139 6.04 -9.80 6.95
N ALA A 140 4.77 -10.18 7.07
CA ALA A 140 3.74 -9.30 7.58
C ALA A 140 2.90 -9.96 8.67
N VAL A 141 2.45 -9.16 9.63
CA VAL A 141 1.42 -9.50 10.61
C VAL A 141 0.44 -8.36 10.71
N GLY A 142 -0.85 -8.67 10.85
CA GLY A 142 -1.88 -7.64 10.94
C GLY A 142 -3.13 -8.09 11.66
N SER A 143 -3.84 -7.12 12.22
CA SER A 143 -5.13 -7.32 12.88
C SER A 143 -6.23 -6.59 12.13
N PHE A 144 -7.39 -7.24 12.01
CA PHE A 144 -8.54 -6.76 11.27
C PHE A 144 -9.75 -6.73 12.19
N MET A 145 -10.43 -5.59 12.27
CA MET A 145 -11.66 -5.47 13.04
C MET A 145 -12.76 -6.29 12.38
N ARG A 146 -13.62 -6.94 13.14
CA ARG A 146 -14.82 -7.61 12.63
C ARG A 146 -16.04 -6.77 12.90
N ILE A 147 -16.68 -6.28 11.84
CA ILE A 147 -17.89 -5.47 11.94
C ILE A 147 -19.09 -6.36 11.56
N SER A 148 -20.07 -6.43 12.46
CA SER A 148 -21.29 -7.23 12.26
C SER A 148 -21.97 -6.88 10.93
N PRO A 149 -22.52 -7.86 10.18
CA PRO A 149 -23.24 -7.64 8.94
C PRO A 149 -24.39 -6.63 9.08
N GLU A 150 -25.02 -6.51 10.26
CA GLU A 150 -26.15 -5.59 10.50
C GLU A 150 -25.77 -4.10 10.33
N MET A 151 -24.49 -3.76 10.45
CA MET A 151 -24.00 -2.39 10.26
C MET A 151 -23.70 -2.06 8.78
N ILE A 152 -23.91 -3.03 7.88
CA ILE A 152 -23.53 -2.96 6.47
C ILE A 152 -24.75 -3.35 5.64
N GLY A 153 -25.06 -2.58 4.59
CA GLY A 153 -26.16 -2.94 3.68
C GLY A 153 -25.89 -4.26 2.95
N ASP A 154 -26.96 -4.90 2.45
CA ASP A 154 -26.89 -6.21 1.79
C ASP A 154 -26.05 -6.21 0.48
N GLU A 155 -25.74 -5.04 -0.09
CA GLU A 155 -25.06 -4.92 -1.38
C GLU A 155 -23.66 -5.58 -1.40
N PHE A 156 -22.85 -5.37 -0.35
CA PHE A 156 -21.49 -5.90 -0.32
C PHE A 156 -21.45 -7.44 -0.28
N PRO A 157 -22.19 -8.11 0.63
CA PRO A 157 -22.31 -9.57 0.57
C PRO A 157 -22.82 -10.12 -0.77
N GLN A 158 -23.82 -9.49 -1.38
CA GLN A 158 -24.37 -9.99 -2.66
C GLN A 158 -23.36 -9.92 -3.80
N ILE A 159 -22.53 -8.88 -3.86
CA ILE A 159 -21.49 -8.75 -4.89
C ILE A 159 -20.44 -9.86 -4.75
N LEU A 160 -19.94 -10.11 -3.54
CA LEU A 160 -18.93 -11.15 -3.31
C LEU A 160 -19.49 -12.56 -3.59
N LEU A 161 -20.78 -12.78 -3.36
CA LEU A 161 -21.47 -14.02 -3.72
C LEU A 161 -21.83 -14.13 -5.21
N GLY A 162 -21.52 -13.12 -6.03
CA GLY A 162 -21.85 -13.11 -7.47
C GLY A 162 -23.34 -12.92 -7.78
N LYS A 163 -24.12 -12.42 -6.82
CA LYS A 163 -25.58 -12.20 -6.91
C LYS A 163 -25.96 -10.74 -7.13
N GLY A 164 -25.01 -9.81 -7.07
CA GLY A 164 -25.20 -8.38 -7.36
C GLY A 164 -24.96 -8.02 -8.84
N PRO A 165 -25.30 -6.79 -9.28
CA PRO A 165 -24.96 -6.32 -10.62
C PRO A 165 -23.43 -6.40 -10.84
N ALA A 166 -23.00 -6.80 -12.04
CA ALA A 166 -21.58 -6.91 -12.41
C ALA A 166 -20.85 -5.55 -12.48
N THR A 167 -21.53 -4.47 -12.11
CA THR A 167 -20.95 -3.15 -11.99
C THR A 167 -20.08 -3.12 -10.74
N HIS A 168 -18.77 -2.88 -10.91
CA HIS A 168 -17.95 -2.37 -9.83
C HIS A 168 -18.66 -1.17 -9.20
N PHE A 169 -18.56 -0.98 -7.88
CA PHE A 169 -19.04 0.26 -7.26
C PHE A 169 -18.46 1.44 -8.04
N ALA A 170 -19.33 2.15 -8.77
CA ALA A 170 -18.91 3.13 -9.74
C ALA A 170 -18.14 4.25 -9.02
N ALA A 171 -16.92 4.52 -9.45
CA ALA A 171 -16.40 5.86 -9.30
C ALA A 171 -17.32 6.79 -10.12
N PRO A 172 -17.63 8.02 -9.65
CA PRO A 172 -18.46 8.94 -10.43
C PRO A 172 -17.91 9.09 -11.85
N ASP A 173 -18.84 9.16 -12.81
CA ASP A 173 -18.59 9.09 -14.25
C ASP A 173 -17.37 9.92 -14.69
N LYS A 174 -16.49 9.26 -15.46
CA LYS A 174 -15.43 9.94 -16.18
C LYS A 174 -16.07 10.77 -17.29
N GLU A 175 -16.20 12.08 -17.09
CA GLU A 175 -16.16 12.98 -18.24
C GLU A 175 -14.83 12.74 -18.95
N LYS A 176 -14.91 12.37 -20.22
CA LYS A 176 -13.75 12.27 -21.12
C LYS A 176 -13.14 13.66 -21.26
N VAL A 177 -12.19 13.98 -20.39
CA VAL A 177 -11.21 15.02 -20.69
C VAL A 177 -10.18 14.36 -21.59
N GLU A 178 -10.28 14.61 -22.89
CA GLU A 178 -9.18 14.45 -23.84
C GLU A 178 -8.05 15.40 -23.41
N ASN A 179 -7.27 15.01 -22.42
CA ASN A 179 -5.94 15.56 -22.24
C ASN A 179 -5.02 14.75 -23.14
N SER A 180 -4.62 15.36 -24.26
CA SER A 180 -3.50 14.93 -25.06
C SER A 180 -2.26 14.86 -24.17
N VAL A 181 -2.00 13.68 -23.62
CA VAL A 181 -0.70 13.35 -23.04
C VAL A 181 0.29 13.41 -24.21
N PRO A 182 1.32 14.28 -24.17
CA PRO A 182 2.37 14.22 -25.17
C PRO A 182 2.97 12.81 -25.13
N GLU A 183 3.17 12.21 -26.30
CA GLU A 183 3.92 10.94 -26.39
C GLU A 183 5.21 11.05 -25.57
N PRO A 184 5.57 10.01 -24.79
CA PRO A 184 6.83 10.03 -24.08
C PRO A 184 7.93 10.19 -25.13
N ILE A 185 8.65 11.31 -25.05
CA ILE A 185 9.91 11.46 -25.77
C ILE A 185 10.81 10.37 -25.21
N ILE A 186 10.94 9.27 -25.96
CA ILE A 186 11.95 8.24 -25.70
C ILE A 186 13.29 8.90 -26.00
N SER A 187 13.79 9.64 -25.01
CA SER A 187 15.18 9.99 -24.89
C SER A 187 15.89 8.70 -24.51
N THR A 188 16.71 8.20 -25.42
CA THR A 188 17.75 7.21 -25.20
C THR A 188 18.33 7.29 -23.79
N SER A 189 18.36 6.15 -23.10
CA SER A 189 18.94 5.89 -21.77
C SER A 189 19.99 6.90 -21.30
N SER A 190 19.55 7.92 -20.57
CA SER A 190 20.39 8.56 -19.57
C SER A 190 19.98 7.97 -18.23
N GLN A 191 20.85 7.19 -17.60
CA GLN A 191 20.67 6.80 -16.20
C GLN A 191 20.32 8.06 -15.40
N ILE A 192 19.18 8.02 -14.72
CA ILE A 192 18.78 9.09 -13.79
C ILE A 192 19.87 9.11 -12.71
N ASP A 193 20.67 10.17 -12.62
CA ASP A 193 21.64 10.29 -11.54
C ASP A 193 20.92 10.82 -10.30
N VAL A 194 20.32 9.90 -9.53
CA VAL A 194 19.63 10.24 -8.28
C VAL A 194 20.56 11.00 -7.33
N LYS A 195 21.89 10.82 -7.40
CA LYS A 195 22.80 11.60 -6.56
C LYS A 195 22.80 13.06 -6.95
N GLU A 196 22.84 13.36 -8.24
CA GLU A 196 22.80 14.75 -8.72
C GLU A 196 21.42 15.38 -8.48
N ILE A 197 20.32 14.61 -8.60
CA ILE A 197 18.97 15.11 -8.29
C ILE A 197 18.80 15.39 -6.80
N VAL A 198 19.27 14.51 -5.94
CA VAL A 198 19.20 14.73 -4.48
C VAL A 198 20.11 15.87 -4.07
N LYS A 199 21.29 15.99 -4.68
CA LYS A 199 22.19 17.12 -4.47
C LYS A 199 21.54 18.43 -4.92
N GLN A 200 20.95 18.48 -6.12
CA GLN A 200 20.21 19.65 -6.60
C GLN A 200 18.99 19.97 -5.74
N ALA A 201 18.21 18.97 -5.31
CA ALA A 201 17.09 19.18 -4.38
C ALA A 201 17.57 19.72 -3.02
N THR A 202 18.76 19.29 -2.58
CA THR A 202 19.40 19.79 -1.35
C THR A 202 19.95 21.22 -1.53
N GLU A 203 20.55 21.53 -2.68
CA GLU A 203 21.12 22.85 -3.03
C GLU A 203 20.04 23.90 -3.32
N LEU A 204 19.03 23.53 -4.11
CA LEU A 204 17.87 24.36 -4.48
C LEU A 204 16.81 24.37 -3.38
N ASN A 205 16.95 23.48 -2.40
CA ASN A 205 16.04 23.36 -1.27
C ASN A 205 14.60 22.98 -1.67
N ASP A 206 14.43 22.33 -2.83
CA ASP A 206 13.15 21.90 -3.42
C ASP A 206 13.15 20.39 -3.68
N PHE A 207 12.42 19.66 -2.84
CA PHE A 207 12.28 18.20 -2.92
C PHE A 207 11.07 17.75 -3.75
N SER A 208 10.29 18.69 -4.30
CA SER A 208 9.21 18.39 -5.25
C SER A 208 9.77 17.71 -6.50
N HIS A 209 10.95 18.16 -6.95
CA HIS A 209 11.67 17.56 -8.05
C HIS A 209 12.15 16.14 -7.76
N LEU A 210 12.57 15.84 -6.52
CA LEU A 210 12.93 14.48 -6.13
C LEU A 210 11.72 13.55 -6.20
N LEU A 211 10.57 13.99 -5.68
CA LEU A 211 9.33 13.22 -5.76
C LEU A 211 8.94 12.96 -7.21
N ALA A 212 8.98 13.95 -8.10
CA ALA A 212 8.59 13.80 -9.50
C ALA A 212 9.37 12.71 -10.26
N GLN A 213 10.56 12.33 -9.78
CA GLN A 213 11.44 11.35 -10.42
C GLN A 213 11.20 9.91 -9.92
N VAL A 214 10.45 9.74 -8.84
CA VAL A 214 10.11 8.41 -8.31
C VAL A 214 8.79 7.94 -8.94
N PRO A 215 8.74 6.84 -9.70
CA PRO A 215 7.50 6.42 -10.35
C PRO A 215 6.33 6.21 -9.37
N TYR A 216 6.59 5.61 -8.20
CA TYR A 216 5.55 5.34 -7.20
C TYR A 216 4.91 6.62 -6.61
N THR A 217 5.66 7.70 -6.43
CA THR A 217 5.12 8.97 -5.90
C THR A 217 4.11 9.57 -6.89
N ASN A 218 4.42 9.52 -8.19
CA ASN A 218 3.54 9.96 -9.28
C ASN A 218 2.30 9.07 -9.37
N PHE A 219 2.48 7.76 -9.17
CA PHE A 219 1.40 6.79 -9.16
C PHE A 219 0.34 7.14 -8.10
N ILE A 220 0.75 7.43 -6.86
CA ILE A 220 -0.18 7.84 -5.78
C ILE A 220 -0.52 9.33 -5.77
N GLY A 221 0.28 10.16 -6.47
CA GLY A 221 0.11 11.61 -6.60
C GLY A 221 0.62 12.42 -5.41
N MET A 222 1.53 11.89 -4.60
CA MET A 222 1.98 12.60 -3.40
C MET A 222 2.84 13.83 -3.73
N ALA A 223 2.77 14.82 -2.85
CA ALA A 223 3.56 16.05 -2.91
C ALA A 223 4.19 16.35 -1.54
N VAL A 224 5.11 17.30 -1.53
CA VAL A 224 5.73 17.82 -0.31
C VAL A 224 5.68 19.34 -0.34
N GLU A 225 5.29 19.93 0.79
CA GLU A 225 5.36 21.37 1.03
C GLU A 225 6.33 21.62 2.17
N ARG A 226 7.11 22.70 2.05
CA ARG A 226 8.10 23.09 3.06
C ARG A 226 7.67 24.37 3.76
N PHE A 227 7.78 24.37 5.08
CA PHE A 227 7.49 25.50 5.96
C PHE A 227 8.68 25.74 6.89
N GLY A 228 9.59 26.64 6.50
CA GLY A 228 10.86 26.82 7.22
C GLY A 228 11.71 25.55 7.14
N ASP A 229 11.98 24.90 8.27
CA ASP A 229 12.72 23.62 8.32
C ASP A 229 11.79 22.39 8.42
N GLU A 230 10.48 22.61 8.51
CA GLU A 230 9.50 21.53 8.56
C GLU A 230 9.04 21.13 7.16
N LEU A 231 8.89 19.82 6.94
CA LEU A 231 8.24 19.28 5.75
C LEU A 231 6.85 18.76 6.14
N VAL A 232 5.87 19.08 5.30
CA VAL A 232 4.53 18.52 5.36
C VAL A 232 4.27 17.82 4.04
N PHE A 233 4.08 16.52 4.11
CA PHE A 233 3.75 15.71 2.95
C PHE A 233 2.26 15.73 2.73
N LYS A 234 1.82 15.65 1.47
CA LYS A 234 0.43 15.66 1.06
C LYS A 234 0.14 14.49 0.12
N LEU A 235 -0.90 13.73 0.42
CA LEU A 235 -1.54 12.77 -0.47
C LEU A 235 -2.89 13.38 -0.89
N PRO A 236 -3.06 13.82 -2.14
CA PRO A 236 -4.30 14.44 -2.58
C PRO A 236 -5.46 13.45 -2.62
N ALA A 237 -6.68 13.95 -2.49
CA ALA A 237 -7.89 13.19 -2.80
C ALA A 237 -7.87 12.76 -4.28
N LYS A 238 -7.59 11.49 -4.52
CA LYS A 238 -7.50 10.89 -5.85
C LYS A 238 -8.39 9.66 -5.88
N ASN A 239 -9.34 9.62 -6.83
CA ASN A 239 -10.29 8.51 -6.98
C ASN A 239 -9.58 7.15 -7.10
N ASP A 240 -8.43 7.13 -7.78
CA ASP A 240 -7.65 5.92 -7.99
C ASP A 240 -7.07 5.33 -6.70
N ASN A 241 -6.98 6.11 -5.61
CA ASN A 241 -6.42 5.68 -4.33
C ASN A 241 -7.49 5.08 -3.39
N ILE A 242 -8.77 5.05 -3.80
CA ILE A 242 -9.89 4.58 -2.98
C ILE A 242 -9.82 3.06 -2.82
N GLY A 243 -9.87 2.58 -1.58
CA GLY A 243 -9.94 1.16 -1.24
C GLY A 243 -11.36 0.69 -1.07
N ASN A 244 -12.14 1.38 -0.22
CA ASN A 244 -13.55 1.07 0.00
C ASN A 244 -14.42 2.07 -0.77
N PRO A 245 -15.13 1.66 -1.84
CA PRO A 245 -15.99 2.56 -2.59
C PRO A 245 -17.35 2.81 -1.91
N ILE A 246 -17.80 1.89 -1.03
CA ILE A 246 -19.05 2.04 -0.25
C ILE A 246 -18.87 3.12 0.83
N LEU A 247 -17.75 3.05 1.54
CA LEU A 247 -17.29 4.08 2.47
C LEU A 247 -16.09 4.76 1.81
N PRO A 248 -16.26 5.83 0.99
CA PRO A 248 -15.23 6.38 0.11
C PRO A 248 -13.98 6.78 0.90
N ALA A 249 -13.10 5.80 1.08
CA ALA A 249 -11.96 5.83 1.96
C ALA A 249 -10.76 5.28 1.21
N ILE A 250 -9.62 5.93 1.43
CA ILE A 250 -8.33 5.60 0.86
C ILE A 250 -7.93 4.20 1.35
N HIS A 251 -7.38 3.38 0.46
CA HIS A 251 -6.89 2.05 0.81
C HIS A 251 -5.79 2.14 1.88
N GLY A 252 -5.82 1.24 2.87
CA GLY A 252 -4.85 1.21 3.97
C GLY A 252 -3.40 1.16 3.48
N GLY A 253 -3.10 0.22 2.58
CA GLY A 253 -1.82 0.14 1.86
C GLY A 253 -1.34 1.44 1.18
N VAL A 254 -2.23 2.27 0.62
CA VAL A 254 -1.84 3.56 0.01
C VAL A 254 -1.41 4.57 1.07
N ILE A 255 -2.15 4.65 2.19
CA ILE A 255 -1.76 5.49 3.33
C ILE A 255 -0.40 5.03 3.87
N ALA A 256 -0.19 3.72 4.01
CA ALA A 256 1.09 3.17 4.45
C ALA A 256 2.24 3.56 3.52
N GLY A 257 2.07 3.36 2.20
CA GLY A 257 3.09 3.72 1.23
C GLY A 257 3.37 5.22 1.16
N PHE A 258 2.35 6.06 1.34
CA PHE A 258 2.52 7.51 1.48
C PHE A 258 3.34 7.87 2.73
N MET A 259 3.05 7.25 3.88
CA MET A 259 3.77 7.50 5.12
C MET A 259 5.22 6.99 5.07
N GLU A 260 5.46 5.83 4.46
CA GLU A 260 6.81 5.28 4.27
C GLU A 260 7.67 6.18 3.38
N MET A 261 7.14 6.62 2.23
CA MET A 261 7.86 7.55 1.35
C MET A 261 8.11 8.91 2.01
N SER A 262 7.15 9.42 2.78
CA SER A 262 7.33 10.64 3.57
C SER A 262 8.53 10.54 4.52
N ALA A 263 8.70 9.38 5.17
CA ALA A 263 9.83 9.14 6.07
C ALA A 263 11.17 9.04 5.33
N ILE A 264 11.18 8.37 4.17
CA ILE A 264 12.37 8.27 3.30
C ILE A 264 12.84 9.67 2.91
N VAL A 265 11.94 10.51 2.39
CA VAL A 265 12.27 11.86 1.94
C VAL A 265 12.71 12.73 3.13
N GLN A 266 12.01 12.68 4.26
CA GLN A 266 12.40 13.40 5.47
C GLN A 266 13.83 13.05 5.91
N LEU A 267 14.20 11.76 5.88
CA LEU A 267 15.55 11.32 6.24
C LEU A 267 16.60 11.82 5.24
N MET A 268 16.32 11.74 3.94
CA MET A 268 17.23 12.23 2.91
C MET A 268 17.51 13.72 3.10
N VAL A 269 16.47 14.51 3.36
CA VAL A 269 16.60 15.96 3.63
C VAL A 269 17.42 16.21 4.91
N PHE A 270 17.04 15.58 6.01
CA PHE A 270 17.65 15.84 7.33
C PHE A 270 19.12 15.40 7.38
N MET A 271 19.47 14.32 6.70
CA MET A 271 20.82 13.77 6.71
C MET A 271 21.71 14.29 5.56
N HIS A 272 21.15 15.08 4.64
CA HIS A 272 21.82 15.51 3.41
C HIS A 272 22.46 14.34 2.64
N THR A 273 21.80 13.17 2.64
CA THR A 273 22.30 11.97 1.97
C THR A 273 21.72 11.84 0.58
N THR A 274 22.58 11.49 -0.38
CA THR A 274 22.19 11.17 -1.76
C THR A 274 21.79 9.71 -1.95
N LYS A 275 22.00 8.86 -0.94
CA LYS A 275 21.57 7.47 -0.96
C LYS A 275 20.21 7.33 -0.30
N VAL A 276 19.30 6.62 -0.94
CA VAL A 276 17.99 6.33 -0.37
C VAL A 276 18.15 5.40 0.85
N PRO A 277 17.66 5.77 2.04
CA PRO A 277 17.66 4.91 3.22
C PRO A 277 16.89 3.61 2.95
N LYS A 278 17.45 2.47 3.35
CA LYS A 278 16.78 1.17 3.16
C LYS A 278 15.83 0.93 4.32
N VAL A 279 14.55 0.71 4.04
CA VAL A 279 13.58 0.32 5.07
C VAL A 279 13.92 -1.06 5.63
N VAL A 280 13.93 -1.19 6.95
CA VAL A 280 14.12 -2.44 7.69
C VAL A 280 12.76 -2.98 8.10
N ASP A 281 11.92 -2.12 8.67
CA ASP A 281 10.54 -2.44 9.02
C ASP A 281 9.65 -1.20 8.94
N PHE A 282 8.36 -1.44 8.73
CA PHE A 282 7.30 -0.45 8.75
C PHE A 282 6.10 -1.00 9.51
N SER A 283 5.65 -0.29 10.55
CA SER A 283 4.50 -0.65 11.36
C SER A 283 3.52 0.52 11.38
N ILE A 284 2.24 0.25 11.10
CA ILE A 284 1.18 1.25 11.04
C ILE A 284 -0.02 0.84 11.88
N ASP A 285 -0.58 1.81 12.60
CA ASP A 285 -1.86 1.71 13.30
C ASP A 285 -2.87 2.64 12.59
N TYR A 286 -3.98 2.07 12.11
CA TYR A 286 -5.10 2.81 11.53
C TYR A 286 -6.08 3.20 12.64
N LEU A 287 -6.15 4.50 12.92
CA LEU A 287 -6.94 5.03 14.03
C LEU A 287 -8.36 5.40 13.59
N ARG A 288 -8.52 5.82 12.33
CA ARG A 288 -9.78 6.28 11.72
C ARG A 288 -9.75 6.03 10.22
N ALA A 289 -10.93 5.96 9.60
CA ALA A 289 -11.04 5.94 8.15
C ALA A 289 -10.38 7.19 7.54
N GLY A 290 -9.46 6.97 6.59
CA GLY A 290 -8.94 8.04 5.73
C GLY A 290 -9.93 8.30 4.61
N TYR A 291 -10.87 9.22 4.80
CA TYR A 291 -11.91 9.53 3.80
C TYR A 291 -11.30 10.04 2.48
N HIS A 292 -12.07 10.11 1.41
CA HIS A 292 -11.65 10.70 0.14
C HIS A 292 -11.47 12.23 0.25
N LYS A 293 -10.35 12.62 0.86
CA LYS A 293 -9.90 13.98 1.17
C LYS A 293 -8.38 14.00 1.16
N ASP A 294 -7.82 15.18 0.99
CA ASP A 294 -6.38 15.38 1.15
C ASP A 294 -5.94 14.86 2.53
N SER A 295 -4.87 14.08 2.52
CA SER A 295 -4.22 13.54 3.71
C SER A 295 -2.82 14.13 3.80
N PHE A 296 -2.40 14.42 5.02
CA PHE A 296 -1.14 15.07 5.30
C PHE A 296 -0.31 14.20 6.23
N ALA A 297 1.01 14.25 6.11
CA ALA A 297 1.90 13.55 7.02
C ALA A 297 3.03 14.46 7.53
N GLU A 298 3.38 14.27 8.79
CA GLU A 298 4.58 14.82 9.43
C GLU A 298 5.47 13.67 9.88
N CYS A 299 6.78 13.84 9.76
CA CYS A 299 7.78 12.85 10.16
C CYS A 299 8.64 13.42 11.29
N LYS A 300 8.86 12.63 12.34
CA LYS A 300 9.74 12.96 13.47
C LYS A 300 10.83 11.91 13.58
N ILE A 301 12.07 12.34 13.38
CA ILE A 301 13.25 11.49 13.54
C ILE A 301 13.62 11.49 15.03
N THR A 302 13.56 10.34 15.70
CA THR A 302 13.69 10.25 17.16
C THR A 302 15.07 9.80 17.62
N ARG A 303 15.65 8.81 16.93
CA ARG A 303 16.96 8.25 17.26
C ARG A 303 17.72 7.94 15.98
N GLN A 304 18.92 8.49 15.91
CA GLN A 304 19.90 8.21 14.89
C GLN A 304 21.09 7.51 15.56
N GLY A 305 21.16 6.19 15.45
CA GLY A 305 22.44 5.49 15.63
C GLY A 305 23.33 5.75 14.42
N ARG A 306 24.59 5.27 14.45
CA ARG A 306 25.50 5.40 13.30
C ARG A 306 24.97 4.76 12.01
N ARG A 307 24.09 3.76 12.12
CA ARG A 307 23.62 2.95 10.98
C ARG A 307 22.11 2.79 10.89
N VAL A 308 21.36 3.23 11.91
CA VAL A 308 19.90 3.04 11.95
C VAL A 308 19.22 4.32 12.39
N ALA A 309 18.22 4.74 11.65
CA ALA A 309 17.31 5.81 11.99
C ALA A 309 15.93 5.26 12.35
N ASN A 310 15.30 5.83 13.37
CA ASN A 310 13.90 5.59 13.71
C ASN A 310 13.08 6.85 13.38
N VAL A 311 12.04 6.66 12.57
CA VAL A 311 11.10 7.71 12.18
C VAL A 311 9.71 7.36 12.69
N SER A 312 9.08 8.31 13.37
CA SER A 312 7.65 8.28 13.68
C SER A 312 6.91 9.16 12.69
N ILE A 313 5.82 8.66 12.11
CA ILE A 313 5.02 9.36 11.11
C ILE A 313 3.59 9.49 11.63
N ASN A 314 3.03 10.69 11.56
CA ASN A 314 1.63 10.94 11.90
C ASN A 314 0.89 11.41 10.66
N CYS A 315 -0.28 10.82 10.39
CA CYS A 315 -1.11 11.18 9.25
C CYS A 315 -2.49 11.72 9.71
N TRP A 316 -2.94 12.82 9.11
CA TRP A 316 -4.24 13.46 9.38
C TRP A 316 -4.88 14.02 8.10
N GLN A 317 -6.16 14.37 8.13
CA GLN A 317 -6.86 14.98 6.98
C GLN A 317 -7.40 16.39 7.27
N THR A 318 -7.82 16.64 8.52
CA THR A 318 -8.46 17.91 8.90
C THR A 318 -7.71 18.62 10.03
N ASN A 319 -7.28 17.88 11.05
CA ASN A 319 -6.65 18.44 12.23
C ASN A 319 -5.53 17.52 12.71
N ARG A 320 -4.33 18.07 12.96
CA ARG A 320 -3.16 17.33 13.47
C ARG A 320 -3.40 16.59 14.78
N LYS A 321 -4.40 16.98 15.58
CA LYS A 321 -4.82 16.28 16.81
C LYS A 321 -5.76 15.10 16.55
N LYS A 322 -6.32 14.99 15.34
CA LYS A 322 -7.24 13.93 14.92
C LYS A 322 -6.59 13.10 13.82
N LEU A 323 -5.60 12.30 14.23
CA LEU A 323 -4.87 11.42 13.33
C LEU A 323 -5.79 10.35 12.73
N ILE A 324 -5.56 10.01 11.47
CA ILE A 324 -6.17 8.86 10.80
C ILE A 324 -5.28 7.62 10.89
N ALA A 325 -3.97 7.81 10.94
CA ALA A 325 -3.00 6.76 11.13
C ALA A 325 -1.73 7.28 11.81
N THR A 326 -1.03 6.39 12.51
CA THR A 326 0.34 6.61 12.99
C THR A 326 1.21 5.45 12.54
N ALA A 327 2.46 5.72 12.22
CA ALA A 327 3.40 4.69 11.81
C ALA A 327 4.77 4.90 12.45
N ARG A 328 5.53 3.81 12.53
CA ARG A 328 6.93 3.80 12.90
C ARG A 328 7.69 3.00 11.84
N ALA A 329 8.84 3.51 11.45
CA ALA A 329 9.72 2.82 10.53
C ALA A 329 11.17 2.91 11.01
N HIS A 330 11.90 1.82 10.78
CA HIS A 330 13.35 1.80 10.95
C HIS A 330 14.01 1.74 9.59
N PHE A 331 15.05 2.56 9.43
CA PHE A 331 15.82 2.64 8.20
C PHE A 331 17.28 2.37 8.49
N LEU A 332 17.90 1.56 7.63
CA LEU A 332 19.34 1.44 7.55
C LEU A 332 19.89 2.64 6.75
N ILE A 333 20.92 3.25 7.32
CA ILE A 333 21.62 4.41 6.75
C ILE A 333 23.11 4.07 6.65
N ASP A 334 23.68 4.36 5.48
CA ASP A 334 25.04 4.03 5.08
C ASP A 334 25.98 5.24 5.10
#